data_AF-A0A3M2I0H6-F1
#
_entry.id   AF-A0A3M2I0H6-F1
#
_cell.length_a   1.000
_cell.length_b   1.000
_cell.length_c   1.000
_cell.angle_alpha   90.00
_cell.angle_beta   90.00
_cell.angle_gamma   90.00
#
_symmetry.space_group_name_H-M   'P 1'
#
loop_
_entity.id
_entity.type
_entity.pdbx_description
1 polymer ?
#
loop_
_entity_poly.entity_id
_entity_poly.type
_entity_poly.pdbx_seq_one_letter_code
_entity_poly.pdbx_strand_id
1 'polypeptide(L)' 'MKNPDWTSKGKTVADLAKELLSFEDQEMEVRISLDGGDTSLPVSLVGKSNRKYAVLINCQDIPTPIRHRDET' A
#
# COMPACT_ATOMS: atom_id res chain seq x y z
N MET A 1 18.95 -15.88 5.19
CA MET A 1 17.61 -16.33 4.79
C MET A 1 17.38 -15.96 3.34
N LYS A 2 16.86 -16.88 2.51
CA LYS A 2 16.32 -16.50 1.19
C LYS A 2 14.96 -15.89 1.45
N ASN A 3 14.80 -14.59 1.21
CA ASN A 3 13.47 -13.99 1.28
C ASN A 3 12.59 -14.66 0.21
N PRO A 4 11.34 -15.04 0.54
CA PRO A 4 10.48 -15.73 -0.40
C PRO A 4 10.21 -14.86 -1.64
N ASP A 5 10.07 -15.46 -2.82
CA ASP A 5 10.03 -14.77 -4.12
C ASP A 5 8.98 -13.63 -4.22
N TRP A 6 7.91 -13.69 -3.42
CA TRP A 6 6.90 -12.64 -3.36
C TRP A 6 7.41 -11.34 -2.72
N THR A 7 8.48 -11.39 -1.92
CA THR A 7 9.12 -10.20 -1.33
C THR A 7 9.97 -9.43 -2.34
N SER A 8 10.40 -10.08 -3.43
CA SER A 8 11.25 -9.48 -4.47
C SER A 8 10.48 -9.17 -5.75
N LYS A 9 9.33 -9.82 -5.97
CA LYS A 9 8.42 -9.54 -7.09
C LYS A 9 7.28 -8.63 -6.63
N GLY A 10 7.31 -7.38 -7.07
CA GLY A 10 6.18 -6.46 -6.87
C GLY A 10 4.92 -6.91 -7.60
N LYS A 11 3.74 -6.49 -7.11
CA LYS A 11 2.45 -6.72 -7.77
C LYS A 11 2.29 -5.82 -8.99
N THR A 12 1.60 -6.32 -10.02
CA THR A 12 1.13 -5.45 -11.11
C THR A 12 -0.10 -4.65 -10.65
N VAL A 13 -0.48 -3.62 -11.42
CA VAL A 13 -1.73 -2.87 -11.18
C VAL A 13 -2.94 -3.80 -11.22
N ALA A 14 -2.95 -4.79 -12.12
CA ALA A 14 -4.05 -5.74 -12.25
C ALA A 14 -4.16 -6.67 -11.02
N ASP A 15 -3.02 -7.17 -10.51
CA ASP A 15 -3.00 -8.01 -9.32
C ASP A 15 -3.51 -7.25 -8.09
N LEU A 16 -3.03 -6.00 -7.91
CA LEU A 16 -3.48 -5.13 -6.83
C LEU A 16 -4.97 -4.82 -6.93
N ALA A 17 -5.46 -4.42 -8.11
CA ALA A 17 -6.87 -4.11 -8.31
C ALA A 17 -7.77 -5.33 -8.04
N LYS A 18 -7.34 -6.52 -8.44
CA LYS A 18 -8.07 -7.77 -8.16
C LYS A 18 -8.21 -8.03 -6.66
N GLU A 19 -7.16 -7.79 -5.89
CA GLU A 19 -7.20 -7.94 -4.43
C GLU A 19 -8.11 -6.90 -3.80
N LEU A 20 -8.00 -5.63 -4.18
CA LEU A 20 -8.88 -4.57 -3.67
C LEU A 20 -10.36 -4.87 -3.95
N LEU A 21 -10.69 -5.33 -5.16
CA LEU A 21 -12.06 -5.72 -5.54
C LEU A 21 -12.60 -6.94 -4.78
N SER A 22 -11.75 -7.67 -4.04
CA SER A 22 -12.19 -8.83 -3.25
C SER A 22 -12.67 -8.46 -1.84
N PHE A 23 -12.45 -7.23 -1.39
CA PHE A 23 -12.93 -6.74 -0.10
C PHE A 23 -14.45 -6.50 -0.16
N GLU A 24 -15.16 -6.86 0.90
CA GLU A 24 -16.62 -6.65 0.98
C GLU A 24 -16.97 -5.17 0.98
N ASP A 25 -16.22 -4.37 1.74
CA ASP A 25 -16.36 -2.91 1.80
C ASP A 25 -15.39 -2.23 0.83
N GLN A 26 -15.93 -1.73 -0.28
CA GLN A 26 -15.17 -0.99 -1.30
C GLN A 26 -14.95 0.49 -0.95
N GLU A 27 -15.56 0.99 0.13
CA GLU A 27 -15.38 2.37 0.62
C GLU A 27 -14.29 2.48 1.70
N MET A 28 -13.68 1.35 2.07
CA MET A 28 -12.59 1.29 3.04
C MET A 28 -11.35 2.09 2.58
N GLU A 29 -10.79 2.91 3.47
CA GLU A 29 -9.60 3.71 3.15
C GLU A 29 -8.36 2.84 2.91
N VAL A 30 -7.71 3.03 1.75
CA VAL A 30 -6.44 2.35 1.43
C VAL A 30 -5.25 3.11 2.01
N ARG A 31 -4.43 2.39 2.77
CA ARG A 31 -3.21 2.92 3.41
C ARG A 31 -1.97 2.12 3.01
N ILE A 32 -0.82 2.78 2.94
CA ILE A 32 0.48 2.16 2.63
C ILE A 32 1.35 2.05 3.88
N SER A 33 1.97 0.88 4.06
CA SER A 33 2.98 0.62 5.09
C SER A 33 4.31 0.24 4.45
N LEU A 34 5.41 0.66 5.07
CA LEU A 34 6.79 0.33 4.67
C LEU A 34 7.55 -0.45 5.77
N ASP A 35 6.90 -0.69 6.90
CA ASP A 35 7.48 -1.29 8.12
C ASP A 35 6.79 -2.62 8.49
N GLY A 36 6.22 -3.30 7.50
CA GLY A 36 5.57 -4.61 7.71
C GLY A 36 4.18 -4.52 8.34
N GLY A 37 3.57 -3.34 8.36
CA GLY A 37 2.23 -3.11 8.88
C GLY A 37 2.20 -2.42 10.24
N ASP A 38 3.34 -2.09 10.84
CA ASP A 38 3.38 -1.43 12.16
C ASP A 38 2.76 -0.04 12.09
N THR A 39 3.06 0.71 11.03
CA THR A 39 2.47 2.00 10.74
C THR A 39 1.97 2.08 9.31
N SER A 40 0.95 2.90 9.08
CA SER A 40 0.50 3.20 7.71
C SER A 40 0.13 4.65 7.50
N LEU A 41 0.29 5.11 6.27
CA LEU A 41 -0.09 6.44 5.79
C LEU A 41 -1.20 6.32 4.75
N PRO A 42 -2.11 7.31 4.63
CA PRO A 42 -3.12 7.28 3.58
C PRO A 42 -2.50 7.42 2.20
N VAL A 43 -3.11 6.78 1.20
CA VAL A 43 -2.75 6.96 -0.21
C VAL A 43 -3.60 8.09 -0.79
N SER A 44 -2.96 9.20 -1.14
CA SER A 44 -3.63 10.38 -1.72
C SER A 44 -3.72 10.33 -3.24
N LEU A 45 -2.74 9.71 -3.89
CA LEU A 45 -2.64 9.64 -5.34
C LEU A 45 -1.95 8.35 -5.79
N VAL A 46 -2.37 7.85 -6.96
CA VAL A 46 -1.59 6.86 -7.71
C VAL A 46 -0.94 7.54 -8.91
N GLY A 47 0.39 7.60 -8.92
CA GLY A 47 1.19 8.22 -9.98
C GLY A 47 1.94 7.22 -10.83
N LYS A 48 2.38 7.63 -12.04
CA LYS A 48 3.27 6.83 -12.89
C LYS A 48 4.68 7.41 -12.82
N SER A 49 5.66 6.58 -12.42
CA SER A 49 7.08 6.95 -12.36
C SER A 49 7.90 6.23 -13.44
N ASN A 50 8.76 6.97 -14.13
CA ASN A 50 9.70 6.47 -15.16
C ASN A 50 9.06 5.56 -16.22
N ARG A 51 7.77 5.78 -16.51
CA ARG A 51 6.91 4.96 -17.39
C ARG A 51 6.82 3.48 -17.00
N LYS A 52 7.41 3.06 -15.89
CA LYS A 52 7.64 1.65 -15.52
C LYS A 52 6.87 1.25 -14.27
N TYR A 53 6.65 2.17 -13.33
CA TYR A 53 6.09 1.87 -12.03
C TYR A 53 4.84 2.70 -11.75
N ALA A 54 3.81 2.07 -11.21
CA ALA A 54 2.74 2.77 -10.49
C ALA A 54 3.23 2.98 -9.05
N VAL A 55 3.02 4.19 -8.52
CA VAL A 55 3.49 4.59 -7.19
C VAL A 55 2.29 5.08 -6.38
N LEU A 56 2.12 4.54 -5.18
CA LEU A 56 1.16 5.04 -4.20
C LEU A 56 1.82 6.19 -3.44
N ILE A 57 1.18 7.35 -3.46
CA ILE A 57 1.77 8.59 -2.98
C ILE A 57 0.91 9.14 -1.84
N ASN A 58 1.55 9.38 -0.70
CA ASN A 58 1.00 10.22 0.35
C ASN A 58 1.36 11.68 0.05
N CYS A 59 0.36 12.56 -0.04
CA CYS A 59 0.55 13.98 -0.35
C CYS A 59 0.24 14.89 0.84
N GLN A 60 0.23 14.37 2.07
CA GLN A 60 -0.03 15.20 3.25
C GLN A 60 1.16 16.12 3.51
N ASP A 61 0.89 17.40 3.78
CA ASP A 61 1.95 18.35 4.18
C ASP A 61 2.66 17.89 5.46
N ILE A 62 1.89 17.31 6.38
CA ILE A 62 2.36 16.64 7.59
C ILE A 62 1.82 15.21 7.57
N PRO A 63 2.67 14.18 7.35
CA PRO A 63 2.24 12.78 7.36
C PRO A 63 1.59 12.40 8.69
N THR A 64 0.41 11.78 8.65
CA THR A 64 -0.33 11.32 9.84
C THR A 64 -0.35 9.79 9.89
N PRO A 65 0.69 9.13 10.43
CA PRO A 65 0.74 7.69 10.54
C PRO A 65 -0.27 7.18 11.58
N ILE A 66 -0.96 6.08 11.25
CA ILE A 66 -1.71 5.27 12.22
C ILE A 66 -0.79 4.12 12.63
N ARG A 67 -0.76 3.80 13.93
CA ARG A 67 -0.04 2.65 14.48
C ARG A 67 -1.03 1.49 14.68
N HIS A 68 -0.72 0.33 14.13
CA HIS A 68 -1.62 -0.84 14.16
C HIS A 68 -1.25 -1.85 15.26
N ARG A 69 -0.09 -1.68 15.90
CA ARG A 69 0.38 -2.58 16.97
C ARG A 69 -0.45 -2.53 18.25
N ASP A 70 -1.33 -1.55 18.39
CA ASP A 70 -2.14 -1.33 19.60
C ASP A 70 -3.59 -1.85 19.45
N GLU A 71 -3.94 -2.48 18.30
CA GLU A 71 -5.30 -2.94 18.00
C GLU A 71 -5.52 -4.47 18.17
N THR A 72 -4.54 -5.19 18.73
CA THR A 72 -4.65 -6.64 19.04
C THR A 72 -4.73 -6.92 20.53
#